data_AF-A0A5K1HL61-F1
#
_entry.id   AF-A0A5K1HL61-F1
#
_cell.length_a   1.000
_cell.length_b   1.000
_cell.length_c   1.000
_cell.angle_alpha   90.00
_cell.angle_beta   90.00
_cell.angle_gamma   90.00
#
_symmetry.space_group_name_H-M   'P 1'
#
loop_
_entity.id
_entity.type
_entity.pdbx_description
1 polymer ?
#
loop_
_entity_poly.entity_id
_entity_poly.type
_entity_poly.pdbx_seq_one_letter_code
_entity_poly.pdbx_strand_id
1 'polypeptide(L)' 'IWFTALGISTMAFNLNGFNFNQSVVDSQGRVINTWADIINRANLGMEVMHE' A
#
# COMPACT_ATOMS: atom_id res chain seq x y z
N ILE A 1 21.82 -2.04 -2.23
CA ILE A 1 21.93 -1.08 -3.36
C ILE A 1 21.32 -1.65 -4.63
N TRP A 2 21.79 -2.79 -5.17
CA TRP A 2 21.26 -3.34 -6.42
C TRP A 2 19.75 -3.64 -6.37
N PHE A 3 19.23 -4.30 -5.33
CA PHE A 3 17.78 -4.51 -5.19
C PHE A 3 16.98 -3.22 -4.98
N THR A 4 17.55 -2.23 -4.31
CA THR A 4 16.92 -0.90 -4.16
C THR A 4 16.82 -0.21 -5.52
N ALA A 5 17.89 -0.24 -6.32
CA ALA A 5 17.89 0.30 -7.68
C ALA A 5 16.90 -0.44 -8.58
N LEU A 6 16.89 -1.78 -8.54
CA LEU A 6 15.90 -2.59 -9.27
C LEU A 6 14.46 -2.29 -8.83
N GLY A 7 14.22 -2.10 -7.52
CA GLY A 7 12.89 -1.77 -6.99
C GLY A 7 12.37 -0.41 -7.46
N ILE A 8 13.24 0.61 -7.49
CA ILE A 8 12.87 1.92 -8.07
C ILE A 8 12.60 1.77 -9.58
N SER A 9 13.44 1.03 -10.30
CA SER A 9 13.26 0.79 -11.73
C SER A 9 11.94 0.08 -12.04
N THR A 10 11.47 -0.86 -11.20
CA THR A 10 10.17 -1.52 -11.40
C THR A 10 8.99 -0.62 -11.02
N MET A 11 9.12 0.17 -9.95
CA MET A 11 8.10 1.16 -9.56
C MET A 11 7.91 2.26 -10.61
N ALA A 12 8.96 2.59 -11.37
CA ALA A 12 8.87 3.51 -12.51
C ALA A 12 7.93 3.02 -13.63
N PHE A 13 7.65 1.71 -13.70
CA PHE A 13 6.68 1.10 -14.61
C PHE A 13 5.39 0.67 -13.89
N ASN A 14 5.04 1.32 -12.78
CA ASN A 14 3.85 1.06 -11.97
C ASN A 14 3.78 -0.32 -11.31
N LEU A 15 4.90 -1.05 -11.22
CA LEU A 15 5.00 -2.25 -10.38
C LEU A 15 5.34 -1.83 -8.95
N ASN A 16 4.28 -1.52 -8.21
CA ASN A 16 4.35 -0.96 -6.87
C ASN A 16 4.51 -2.03 -5.79
N GLY A 17 4.67 -1.57 -4.54
CA GLY A 17 4.73 -2.44 -3.36
C GLY A 17 3.43 -3.21 -3.11
N PHE A 18 3.49 -4.18 -2.22
CA PHE A 18 2.32 -4.98 -1.85
C PHE A 18 1.17 -4.11 -1.34
N ASN A 19 -0.03 -4.38 -1.84
CA ASN A 19 -1.26 -3.75 -1.38
C ASN A 19 -2.07 -4.77 -0.57
N PHE A 20 -2.19 -4.50 0.74
CA PHE A 20 -2.95 -5.33 1.67
C PHE A 20 -4.11 -4.55 2.32
N ASN A 21 -4.64 -3.57 1.59
CA ASN A 21 -5.80 -2.78 2.04
C ASN A 21 -6.98 -3.72 2.27
N GLN A 22 -7.53 -3.69 3.49
CA GLN A 22 -8.68 -4.49 3.91
C GLN A 22 -8.50 -6.00 3.70
N SER A 23 -7.25 -6.48 3.74
CA SER A 23 -6.89 -7.87 3.42
C SER A 23 -7.39 -8.90 4.44
N VAL A 24 -7.73 -8.48 5.66
CA VAL A 24 -8.22 -9.37 6.72
C VAL A 24 -9.71 -9.12 6.96
N VAL A 25 -10.51 -10.17 6.83
CA VAL A 25 -11.96 -10.14 7.07
C VAL A 25 -12.37 -11.21 8.07
N ASP A 26 -13.37 -10.92 8.89
CA ASP A 26 -13.97 -11.92 9.78
C ASP A 26 -14.93 -12.85 9.02
N SER A 27 -15.47 -13.85 9.73
CA SER A 27 -16.44 -14.80 9.16
C SER A 27 -17.78 -14.17 8.78
N GLN A 28 -18.04 -12.93 9.18
CA GLN A 28 -19.22 -12.15 8.80
C GLN A 28 -18.93 -11.17 7.64
N GLY A 29 -17.71 -11.19 7.09
CA GLY A 29 -17.28 -10.31 6.00
C GLY A 29 -16.92 -8.89 6.44
N ARG A 30 -16.74 -8.64 7.74
CA ARG A 30 -16.32 -7.33 8.24
C ARG A 30 -14.81 -7.21 8.14
N VAL A 31 -14.34 -6.05 7.68
CA VAL A 31 -12.91 -5.75 7.59
C VAL A 31 -12.32 -5.59 8.99
N ILE A 32 -11.29 -6.37 9.28
CA ILE A 32 -10.43 -6.21 10.45
C ILE A 32 -9.24 -5.36 10.01
N ASN A 33 -9.18 -4.12 10.49
CA ASN A 33 -8.08 -3.21 10.15
C ASN A 33 -6.75 -3.76 10.66
N THR A 34 -5.76 -3.76 9.77
CA THR A 34 -4.37 -4.10 10.04
C THR A 34 -3.49 -2.85 10.02
N TRP A 35 -2.20 -3.01 10.27
CA TRP A 35 -1.23 -1.94 10.06
C TRP A 35 -1.17 -1.46 8.60
N ALA A 36 -1.48 -2.33 7.62
CA ALA A 36 -1.53 -1.94 6.22
C ALA A 36 -2.65 -0.92 5.95
N ASP A 37 -3.79 -1.06 6.62
CA ASP A 37 -4.91 -0.11 6.52
C ASP A 37 -4.54 1.27 7.10
N ILE A 38 -3.69 1.31 8.13
CA ILE A 38 -3.20 2.57 8.72
C ILE A 38 -2.23 3.26 7.74
N ILE A 39 -1.31 2.51 7.14
CA ILE A 39 -0.40 3.02 6.11
C ILE A 39 -1.18 3.54 4.91
N ASN A 40 -2.22 2.83 4.48
CA ASN A 40 -3.08 3.27 3.39
C ASN A 40 -3.76 4.62 3.68
N ARG A 41 -4.23 4.85 4.91
CA ARG A 41 -4.80 6.16 5.31
C ARG A 41 -3.79 7.29 5.22
N ALA A 42 -2.53 7.03 5.59
CA ALA A 42 -1.46 8.02 5.44
C ALA A 42 -1.15 8.28 3.95
N ASN A 43 -1.11 7.23 3.12
CA ASN A 43 -0.90 7.35 1.67
C ASN A 43 -2.03 8.16 1.01
N LEU A 44 -3.29 7.92 1.38
CA LEU A 44 -4.43 8.72 0.91
C LEU A 44 -4.28 10.21 1.28
N GLY A 45 -3.80 10.50 2.49
CA GLY A 45 -3.50 11.88 2.91
C GLY A 45 -2.43 12.55 2.05
N MET A 46 -1.42 11.81 1.61
CA MET A 46 -0.42 12.31 0.67
C MET A 46 -1.00 12.48 -0.74
N GLU A 47 -1.78 11.51 -1.22
CA GLU A 47 -2.39 11.53 -2.56
C GLU A 47 -3.34 12.71 -2.76
N VAL A 48 -4.16 13.06 -1.75
CA VAL A 48 -5.09 14.20 -1.86
C VAL A 48 -4.41 15.57 -1.76
N MET A 49 -3.20 15.63 -1.19
CA MET A 49 -2.47 16.89 -0.97
C MET A 49 -1.35 17.13 -2.00
N HIS A 50 -0.93 16.08 -2.70
CA HIS A 50 0.11 16.14 -3.72
C HIS A 50 -0.52 16.53 -5.07
N GLU A 51 0.08 17.50 -5.75
CA GLU A 51 -0.31 17.96 -7.11
C GLU A 51 0.15 16.99 -8.21
#